data_AF-A0A7C3YBV3-F1
#
_entry.id   AF-A0A7C3YBV3-F1
#
_cell.length_a   1.000
_cell.length_b   1.000
_cell.length_c   1.000
_cell.angle_alpha   90.00
_cell.angle_beta   90.00
_cell.angle_gamma   90.00
#
_symmetry.space_group_name_H-M   'P 1'
#
loop_
_entity.id
_entity.type
_entity.pdbx_description
1 polymer ?
#
loop_
_entity_poly.entity_id
_entity_poly.type
_entity_poly.pdbx_seq_one_letter_code
_entity_poly.pdbx_strand_id
1 'polypeptide(L)'
;MAGLENDAWRRRLRMERICEGDRINRKVLRRERLFRLAKPYLEKNDLGVSHTERVLSIAVKNFTIPNELDEVVFASIILHDVGGSDVKDQYERGPEIAKHLLRQLDYDEVTIREVCEIIRTHHNHPKNPTEAFRILHDSDKLAMLSPEEFSRYNSRPGFRWSKVLDSMYTERAKSLAQKLLHRRMAEVDEVNAEP
;
A
#
# COMPACT_ATOMS: atom_id res chain seq x y z
N MET A 1 5.59 -26.15 -4.86
CA MET A 1 5.26 -25.76 -3.46
C MET A 1 5.46 -24.26 -3.32
N ALA A 2 4.52 -23.43 -3.78
CA ALA A 2 4.65 -21.97 -3.77
C ALA A 2 3.28 -21.29 -3.57
N GLY A 3 2.58 -21.64 -2.48
CA GLY A 3 1.20 -21.18 -2.27
C GLY A 3 0.78 -21.01 -0.82
N LEU A 4 1.69 -21.06 0.15
CA LEU A 4 1.34 -21.04 1.58
C LEU A 4 1.72 -19.75 2.32
N GLU A 5 2.55 -18.88 1.74
CA GLU A 5 3.04 -17.66 2.41
C GLU A 5 2.27 -16.36 2.08
N ASN A 6 1.51 -16.30 0.97
CA ASN A 6 0.86 -15.05 0.53
C ASN A 6 -0.48 -14.70 1.20
N ASP A 7 -0.96 -15.50 2.14
CA ASP A 7 -2.28 -15.32 2.78
C ASP A 7 -2.23 -14.63 4.15
N ALA A 8 -1.08 -14.14 4.60
CA ALA A 8 -0.94 -13.55 5.94
C ALA A 8 -1.90 -12.37 6.19
N TRP A 9 -2.15 -11.55 5.16
CA TRP A 9 -3.11 -10.44 5.25
C TRP A 9 -4.57 -10.94 5.20
N ARG A 10 -4.87 -11.98 4.39
CA ARG A 10 -6.19 -12.62 4.33
C ARG A 10 -6.57 -13.31 5.64
N ARG A 11 -5.60 -13.93 6.32
CA ARG A 11 -5.81 -14.56 7.64
C ARG A 11 -6.09 -13.52 8.73
N ARG A 12 -5.43 -12.36 8.67
CA ARG A 12 -5.62 -11.29 9.67
C ARG A 12 -6.93 -10.51 9.46
N LEU A 13 -7.42 -10.39 8.22
CA LEU A 13 -8.76 -9.86 7.93
C LEU A 13 -9.90 -10.77 8.43
N ARG A 14 -9.65 -12.06 8.66
CA ARG A 14 -10.68 -13.07 8.95
C ARG A 14 -10.93 -13.32 10.46
N MET A 15 -10.26 -12.60 11.37
CA MET A 15 -10.15 -12.95 12.80
C MET A 15 -10.81 -11.94 13.77
N GLU A 16 -12.09 -11.60 13.61
CA GLU A 16 -12.88 -10.98 14.71
C GLU A 16 -14.30 -11.58 14.84
N ARG A 17 -14.71 -11.80 16.10
CA ARG A 17 -15.71 -12.78 16.59
C ARG A 17 -17.16 -12.26 16.60
N ILE A 18 -18.04 -13.11 16.07
CA ILE A 18 -19.41 -13.52 16.48
C ILE A 18 -20.29 -12.46 17.19
N CYS A 19 -21.02 -11.72 16.34
CA CYS A 19 -22.27 -10.95 16.45
C CYS A 19 -22.18 -9.73 15.50
N GLU A 20 -20.98 -9.14 15.40
CA GLU A 20 -20.52 -8.16 14.37
C GLU A 20 -20.08 -8.85 13.04
N GLY A 21 -20.13 -10.19 13.03
CA GLY A 21 -19.46 -11.06 12.05
C GLY A 21 -19.94 -10.87 10.61
N ASP A 22 -21.22 -10.61 10.39
CA ASP A 22 -21.76 -10.47 9.03
C ASP A 22 -21.26 -9.20 8.35
N ARG A 23 -21.14 -8.09 9.08
CA ARG A 23 -20.66 -6.82 8.53
C ARG A 23 -19.17 -6.88 8.24
N ILE A 24 -18.38 -7.43 9.17
CA ILE A 24 -16.95 -7.64 8.99
C ILE A 24 -16.71 -8.57 7.79
N ASN A 25 -17.41 -9.70 7.73
CA ASN A 25 -17.27 -10.66 6.64
C ASN A 25 -17.65 -10.04 5.28
N ARG A 26 -18.69 -9.20 5.22
CA ARG A 26 -19.03 -8.44 4.00
C ARG A 26 -17.91 -7.50 3.56
N LYS A 27 -17.31 -6.74 4.48
CA LYS A 27 -16.19 -5.83 4.16
C LYS A 27 -14.97 -6.60 3.67
N VAL A 28 -14.62 -7.70 4.34
CA VAL A 28 -13.51 -8.59 3.94
C VAL A 28 -13.72 -9.17 2.55
N LEU A 29 -14.90 -9.74 2.29
CA LEU A 29 -15.26 -10.27 0.98
C LEU A 29 -15.27 -9.20 -0.11
N ARG A 30 -15.71 -7.97 0.21
CA ARG A 30 -15.68 -6.84 -0.73
C ARG A 30 -14.25 -6.45 -1.09
N ARG A 31 -13.32 -6.40 -0.12
CA ARG A 31 -11.89 -6.15 -0.38
C ARG A 31 -11.24 -7.26 -1.18
N GLU A 32 -11.53 -8.52 -0.87
CA GLU A 32 -11.04 -9.65 -1.66
C GLU A 32 -11.51 -9.59 -3.12
N ARG A 33 -12.77 -9.18 -3.35
CA ARG A 33 -13.28 -8.94 -4.70
C ARG A 33 -12.60 -7.75 -5.37
N LEU A 34 -12.42 -6.63 -4.67
CA LEU A 34 -11.75 -5.46 -5.20
C LEU A 34 -10.31 -5.79 -5.63
N PHE A 35 -9.58 -6.49 -4.77
CA PHE A 35 -8.22 -6.95 -5.07
C PHE A 35 -8.17 -7.84 -6.32
N ARG A 36 -9.12 -8.77 -6.44
CA ARG A 36 -9.23 -9.64 -7.62
C ARG A 36 -9.49 -8.86 -8.90
N LEU A 37 -10.36 -7.84 -8.85
CA LEU A 37 -10.65 -6.97 -9.98
C LEU A 37 -9.47 -6.06 -10.34
N ALA A 38 -8.71 -5.59 -9.34
CA ALA A 38 -7.54 -4.74 -9.53
C ALA A 38 -6.33 -5.52 -10.08
N LYS A 39 -6.22 -6.81 -9.79
CA LYS A 39 -5.07 -7.66 -10.13
C LYS A 39 -4.56 -7.47 -11.58
N PRO A 40 -5.40 -7.54 -12.64
CA PRO A 40 -4.93 -7.42 -14.03
C PRO A 40 -4.34 -6.05 -14.37
N TYR A 41 -4.66 -5.01 -13.59
CA TYR A 41 -4.10 -3.66 -13.74
C TYR A 41 -2.78 -3.53 -12.99
N LEU A 42 -2.73 -4.05 -11.76
CA LEU A 42 -1.52 -4.02 -10.92
C LEU A 42 -0.35 -4.78 -11.55
N GLU A 43 -0.61 -5.90 -12.25
CA GLU A 43 0.45 -6.65 -12.97
C GLU A 43 1.09 -5.86 -14.13
N LYS A 44 0.52 -4.70 -14.52
CA LYS A 44 1.12 -3.81 -15.52
C LYS A 44 2.11 -2.82 -14.91
N ASN A 45 2.22 -2.78 -13.58
CA ASN A 45 3.23 -1.98 -12.88
C ASN A 45 4.52 -2.80 -12.69
N ASP A 46 5.64 -2.11 -12.53
CA ASP A 46 6.98 -2.65 -12.40
C ASP A 46 7.18 -3.61 -11.22
N LEU A 47 6.43 -3.43 -10.13
CA LEU A 47 6.51 -4.27 -8.93
C LEU A 47 5.33 -5.26 -8.82
N GLY A 48 4.39 -5.16 -9.75
CA GLY A 48 3.21 -6.01 -9.84
C GLY A 48 2.33 -6.00 -8.59
N VAL A 49 1.51 -7.04 -8.49
CA VAL A 49 0.59 -7.26 -7.36
C VAL A 49 1.32 -7.41 -6.03
N SER A 50 2.55 -7.92 -6.06
CA SER A 50 3.35 -8.20 -4.86
C SER A 50 3.63 -6.94 -4.04
N HIS A 51 3.78 -5.78 -4.69
CA HIS A 51 3.97 -4.50 -4.01
C HIS A 51 2.72 -4.12 -3.22
N THR A 52 1.56 -4.15 -3.87
CA THR A 52 0.29 -3.86 -3.20
C THR A 52 0.04 -4.77 -2.00
N GLU A 53 0.37 -6.07 -2.08
CA GLU A 53 0.28 -6.99 -0.94
C GLU A 53 1.21 -6.59 0.22
N ARG A 54 2.44 -6.14 -0.09
CA ARG A 54 3.38 -5.62 0.91
C ARG A 54 2.85 -4.35 1.57
N VAL A 55 2.37 -3.37 0.80
CA VAL A 55 1.78 -2.14 1.32
C VAL A 55 0.59 -2.43 2.25
N LEU A 56 -0.32 -3.33 1.85
CA LEU A 56 -1.42 -3.80 2.70
C LEU A 56 -0.94 -4.42 4.01
N SER A 57 0.05 -5.32 3.92
CA SER A 57 0.63 -6.00 5.08
C SER A 57 1.25 -5.00 6.06
N ILE A 58 1.97 -3.99 5.55
CA ILE A 58 2.59 -2.93 6.34
C ILE A 58 1.53 -2.07 7.01
N ALA A 59 0.49 -1.64 6.27
CA ALA A 59 -0.59 -0.84 6.81
C ALA A 59 -1.26 -1.52 8.02
N VAL A 60 -1.67 -2.78 7.83
CA VAL A 60 -2.35 -3.58 8.87
C VAL A 60 -1.45 -3.88 10.08
N LYS A 61 -0.14 -4.01 9.88
CA LYS A 61 0.79 -4.33 10.97
C LYS A 61 1.19 -3.10 11.79
N ASN A 62 1.25 -1.94 11.17
CA ASN A 62 1.93 -0.78 11.74
C ASN A 62 1.02 0.41 12.04
N PHE A 63 -0.22 0.41 11.55
CA PHE A 63 -1.14 1.54 11.72
C PHE A 63 -2.46 1.08 12.32
N THR A 64 -3.03 1.93 13.17
CA THR A 64 -4.41 1.78 13.62
C THR A 64 -5.29 2.42 12.56
N ILE A 65 -6.12 1.62 11.89
CA ILE A 65 -7.02 2.10 10.85
C ILE A 65 -8.39 2.36 11.50
N PRO A 66 -8.87 3.61 11.55
CA PRO A 66 -10.20 3.91 12.08
C PRO A 66 -11.30 3.20 11.28
N ASN A 67 -12.32 2.69 11.95
CA ASN A 67 -13.39 1.89 11.34
C ASN A 67 -14.18 2.65 10.27
N GLU A 68 -14.26 3.97 10.42
CA GLU A 68 -14.90 4.92 9.50
C GLU A 68 -14.06 5.20 8.25
N LEU A 69 -12.73 5.06 8.34
CA LEU A 69 -11.81 5.26 7.21
C LEU A 69 -11.41 3.95 6.53
N ASP A 70 -11.74 2.82 7.14
CA ASP A 70 -11.30 1.49 6.76
C ASP A 70 -11.59 1.17 5.27
N GLU A 71 -12.77 1.48 4.74
CA GLU A 71 -13.05 1.29 3.31
C GLU A 71 -12.18 2.18 2.40
N VAL A 72 -11.99 3.46 2.76
CA VAL A 72 -11.15 4.40 2.00
C VAL A 72 -9.69 3.96 2.01
N VAL A 73 -9.16 3.59 3.18
CA VAL A 73 -7.76 3.15 3.36
C VAL A 73 -7.48 1.90 2.53
N PHE A 74 -8.28 0.86 2.69
CA PHE A 74 -8.03 -0.40 1.98
C PHE A 74 -8.25 -0.24 0.48
N ALA A 75 -9.30 0.46 0.04
CA ALA A 75 -9.50 0.72 -1.39
C ALA A 75 -8.35 1.53 -1.99
N SER A 76 -7.87 2.57 -1.29
CA SER A 76 -6.76 3.39 -1.76
C SER A 76 -5.47 2.58 -1.89
N ILE A 77 -5.14 1.75 -0.90
CA ILE A 77 -3.96 0.87 -0.98
C ILE A 77 -4.10 -0.13 -2.12
N ILE A 78 -5.25 -0.79 -2.27
CA ILE A 78 -5.45 -1.79 -3.33
C ILE A 78 -5.33 -1.16 -4.72
N LEU A 79 -5.72 0.10 -4.86
CA LEU A 79 -5.89 0.76 -6.15
C LEU A 79 -4.82 1.79 -6.51
N HIS A 80 -3.89 2.17 -5.61
CA HIS A 80 -2.98 3.29 -5.85
C HIS A 80 -2.15 3.19 -7.13
N ASP A 81 -1.76 1.97 -7.52
CA ASP A 81 -0.92 1.69 -8.68
C ASP A 81 -1.66 1.11 -9.89
N VAL A 82 -3.00 1.13 -9.94
CA VAL A 82 -3.76 0.54 -11.06
C VAL A 82 -3.62 1.30 -12.38
N GLY A 83 -3.05 2.50 -12.36
CA GLY A 83 -2.77 3.27 -13.57
C GLY A 83 -1.59 2.75 -14.41
N GLY A 84 -0.78 1.83 -13.88
CA GLY A 84 0.41 1.29 -14.57
C GLY A 84 1.71 1.90 -14.06
N SER A 85 2.78 1.85 -14.87
CA SER A 85 4.14 2.26 -14.46
C SER A 85 4.49 3.73 -14.76
N ASP A 86 3.72 4.41 -15.62
CA ASP A 86 3.92 5.83 -15.92
C ASP A 86 3.15 6.71 -14.92
N VAL A 87 3.85 7.67 -14.29
CA VAL A 87 3.26 8.60 -13.31
C VAL A 87 2.08 9.39 -13.89
N LYS A 88 2.15 9.77 -15.18
CA LYS A 88 1.05 10.45 -15.86
C LYS A 88 -0.18 9.55 -15.95
N ASP A 89 0.02 8.29 -16.35
CA ASP A 89 -1.07 7.31 -16.43
C ASP A 89 -1.66 7.01 -15.05
N GLN A 90 -0.84 7.01 -14.00
CA GLN A 90 -1.32 6.88 -12.63
C GLN A 90 -2.20 8.04 -12.18
N TYR A 91 -1.93 9.27 -12.63
CA TYR A 91 -2.74 10.44 -12.27
C TYR A 91 -4.01 10.57 -13.10
N GLU A 92 -3.97 10.20 -14.38
CA GLU A 92 -5.08 10.35 -15.31
C GLU A 92 -5.95 9.09 -15.34
N ARG A 93 -5.36 7.92 -15.62
CA ARG A 93 -6.07 6.65 -15.82
C ARG A 93 -6.35 5.92 -14.52
N GLY A 94 -5.46 6.03 -13.53
CA GLY A 94 -5.61 5.40 -12.22
C GLY A 94 -6.97 5.70 -11.56
N PRO A 95 -7.34 6.98 -11.40
CA PRO A 95 -8.64 7.36 -10.83
C PRO A 95 -9.85 6.87 -11.64
N GLU A 96 -9.76 6.83 -12.97
CA GLU A 96 -10.85 6.33 -13.82
C GLU A 96 -11.08 4.82 -13.64
N ILE A 97 -9.98 4.04 -13.61
CA ILE A 97 -10.01 2.60 -13.34
C ILE A 97 -10.57 2.36 -11.94
N ALA A 98 -10.04 3.07 -10.92
CA ALA A 98 -10.50 2.94 -9.55
C ALA A 98 -12.00 3.22 -9.40
N LYS A 99 -12.48 4.32 -10.00
CA LYS A 99 -13.89 4.67 -10.03
C LYS A 99 -14.76 3.56 -10.64
N HIS A 100 -14.32 2.98 -11.75
CA HIS A 100 -15.03 1.88 -12.40
C HIS A 100 -15.11 0.65 -11.49
N LEU A 101 -13.99 0.21 -10.91
CA LEU A 101 -13.92 -0.98 -10.06
C LEU A 101 -14.73 -0.82 -8.76
N LEU A 102 -14.69 0.36 -8.16
CA LEU A 102 -15.45 0.65 -6.93
C LEU A 102 -16.95 0.68 -7.18
N ARG A 103 -17.41 1.24 -8.32
CA ARG A 103 -18.82 1.22 -8.71
C ARG A 103 -19.34 -0.19 -8.94
N GLN A 104 -18.53 -1.09 -9.52
CA GLN A 104 -18.89 -2.50 -9.69
C GLN A 104 -19.14 -3.25 -8.36
N LEU A 105 -18.67 -2.70 -7.23
CA LEU A 105 -18.80 -3.30 -5.91
C LEU A 105 -19.74 -2.52 -4.97
N ASP A 106 -20.50 -1.58 -5.52
CA ASP A 106 -21.47 -0.74 -4.81
C ASP A 106 -20.85 0.04 -3.64
N TYR A 107 -19.68 0.64 -3.89
CA TYR A 107 -19.15 1.70 -3.03
C TYR A 107 -19.97 2.98 -3.21
N ASP A 108 -20.14 3.75 -2.14
CA ASP A 108 -20.83 5.03 -2.21
C ASP A 108 -19.96 6.11 -2.90
N GLU A 109 -20.60 7.12 -3.46
CA GLU A 109 -19.91 8.17 -4.23
C GLU A 109 -18.99 9.06 -3.37
N VAL A 110 -19.17 9.12 -2.04
CA VAL A 110 -18.24 9.86 -1.17
C VAL A 110 -16.93 9.09 -1.08
N THR A 111 -16.99 7.80 -0.76
CA THR A 111 -15.82 6.90 -0.73
C THR A 111 -15.11 6.86 -2.08
N ILE A 112 -15.86 6.74 -3.18
CA ILE A 112 -15.29 6.72 -4.54
C ILE A 112 -14.50 8.00 -4.83
N ARG A 113 -15.08 9.17 -4.55
CA ARG A 113 -14.40 10.45 -4.80
C ARG A 113 -13.12 10.59 -3.98
N GLU A 114 -13.17 10.22 -2.71
CA GLU A 114 -11.99 10.30 -1.83
C GLU A 114 -10.87 9.37 -2.30
N VAL A 115 -11.20 8.11 -2.60
CA VAL A 115 -10.20 7.14 -3.12
C VAL A 115 -9.62 7.62 -4.44
N CYS A 116 -10.44 8.13 -5.37
CA CYS A 116 -9.95 8.66 -6.65
C CYS A 116 -8.99 9.84 -6.46
N GLU A 117 -9.24 10.71 -5.47
CA GLU A 117 -8.37 11.85 -5.19
C GLU A 117 -7.05 11.42 -4.54
N ILE A 118 -7.10 10.46 -3.62
CA ILE A 118 -5.91 9.86 -3.04
C ILE A 118 -5.05 9.25 -4.14
N ILE A 119 -5.61 8.43 -5.02
CA ILE A 119 -4.88 7.79 -6.13
C ILE A 119 -4.25 8.84 -7.05
N ARG A 120 -4.99 9.90 -7.40
CA ARG A 120 -4.47 10.98 -8.24
C ARG A 120 -3.26 11.69 -7.64
N THR A 121 -3.15 11.73 -6.33
CA THR A 121 -2.19 12.61 -5.62
C THR A 121 -1.17 11.86 -4.78
N HIS A 122 -1.16 10.52 -4.76
CA HIS A 122 -0.38 9.73 -3.80
C HIS A 122 1.15 9.90 -3.92
N HIS A 123 1.66 10.34 -5.08
CA HIS A 123 3.07 10.70 -5.28
C HIS A 123 3.42 12.14 -4.89
N ASN A 124 2.41 12.97 -4.66
CA ASN A 124 2.60 14.31 -4.14
C ASN A 124 2.81 14.24 -2.62
N HIS A 125 3.31 15.32 -2.04
CA HIS A 125 3.44 15.48 -0.60
C HIS A 125 2.58 16.66 -0.12
N PRO A 126 1.23 16.53 -0.11
CA PRO A 126 0.34 17.58 0.35
C PRO A 126 0.66 17.97 1.81
N LYS A 127 0.52 19.27 2.13
CA LYS A 127 0.79 19.79 3.49
C LYS A 127 -0.22 19.29 4.53
N ASN A 128 -1.48 19.13 4.11
CA ASN A 128 -2.60 18.73 4.97
C ASN A 128 -3.32 17.50 4.38
N PRO A 129 -2.69 16.32 4.38
CA PRO A 129 -3.32 15.09 3.89
C PRO A 129 -4.43 14.59 4.81
N THR A 130 -5.38 13.81 4.26
CA THR A 130 -6.29 13.01 5.08
C THR A 130 -5.53 11.91 5.83
N GLU A 131 -6.11 11.36 6.89
CA GLU A 131 -5.52 10.22 7.60
C GLU A 131 -5.37 9.00 6.66
N ALA A 132 -6.34 8.74 5.78
CA ALA A 132 -6.26 7.66 4.83
C ALA A 132 -5.09 7.82 3.84
N PHE A 133 -4.86 9.05 3.37
CA PHE A 133 -3.70 9.36 2.54
C PHE A 133 -2.38 9.12 3.29
N ARG A 134 -2.28 9.57 4.56
CA ARG A 134 -1.07 9.38 5.38
C ARG A 134 -0.74 7.89 5.56
N ILE A 135 -1.75 7.08 5.88
CA ILE A 135 -1.57 5.63 6.05
C ILE A 135 -1.09 4.98 4.76
N LEU A 136 -1.69 5.32 3.61
CA LEU A 136 -1.23 4.84 2.31
C LEU A 136 0.23 5.25 2.05
N HIS A 137 0.50 6.55 2.11
CA HIS A 137 1.80 7.12 1.76
C HIS A 137 2.91 6.52 2.63
N ASP A 138 2.73 6.50 3.95
CA ASP A 138 3.73 5.96 4.86
C ASP A 138 3.92 4.44 4.65
N SER A 139 2.85 3.69 4.39
CA SER A 139 2.93 2.25 4.12
C SER A 139 3.65 1.95 2.81
N ASP A 140 3.41 2.74 1.77
CA ASP A 140 4.10 2.65 0.47
C ASP A 140 5.61 2.94 0.64
N LYS A 141 5.98 4.03 1.30
CA LYS A 141 7.40 4.36 1.56
C LYS A 141 8.10 3.33 2.43
N LEU A 142 7.40 2.71 3.39
CA LEU A 142 7.93 1.60 4.17
C LEU A 142 8.13 0.33 3.32
N ALA A 143 7.33 0.10 2.28
CA ALA A 143 7.49 -1.05 1.38
C ALA A 143 8.83 -1.00 0.63
N MET A 144 9.33 0.20 0.33
CA MET A 144 10.65 0.38 -0.30
C MET A 144 11.80 -0.17 0.55
N LEU A 145 11.63 -0.30 1.87
CA LEU A 145 12.62 -0.83 2.81
C LEU A 145 12.43 -2.33 3.11
N SER A 146 11.45 -2.97 2.45
CA SER A 146 11.27 -4.42 2.50
C SER A 146 12.48 -5.15 1.90
N PRO A 147 12.80 -6.38 2.34
CA PRO A 147 13.86 -7.16 1.73
C PRO A 147 13.70 -7.31 0.20
N GLU A 148 12.45 -7.41 -0.27
CA GLU A 148 12.11 -7.64 -1.66
C GLU A 148 12.35 -6.41 -2.55
N GLU A 149 12.18 -5.19 -2.03
CA GLU A 149 12.26 -3.95 -2.82
C GLU A 149 13.53 -3.15 -2.57
N PHE A 150 14.16 -3.30 -1.40
CA PHE A 150 15.25 -2.45 -0.96
C PHE A 150 16.39 -2.37 -1.98
N SER A 151 16.86 -3.51 -2.51
CA SER A 151 17.96 -3.56 -3.48
C SER A 151 17.66 -2.76 -4.76
N ARG A 152 16.41 -2.80 -5.25
CA ARG A 152 15.97 -2.06 -6.44
C ARG A 152 16.08 -0.55 -6.25
N TYR A 153 15.82 -0.04 -5.04
CA TYR A 153 15.96 1.40 -4.75
C TYR A 153 17.39 1.77 -4.41
N ASN A 154 18.08 0.94 -3.62
CA ASN A 154 19.43 1.20 -3.17
C ASN A 154 20.46 1.24 -4.31
N SER A 155 20.23 0.47 -5.37
CA SER A 155 21.07 0.44 -6.56
C SER A 155 20.84 1.60 -7.54
N ARG A 156 19.81 2.44 -7.34
CA ARG A 156 19.49 3.54 -8.26
C ARG A 156 20.51 4.69 -8.09
N PRO A 157 21.19 5.12 -9.17
CA PRO A 157 22.11 6.26 -9.11
C PRO A 157 21.43 7.52 -8.56
N GLY A 158 22.04 8.15 -7.56
CA GLY A 158 21.54 9.38 -6.95
C GLY A 158 20.31 9.22 -6.05
N PHE A 159 19.87 7.99 -5.77
CA PHE A 159 18.78 7.75 -4.83
C PHE A 159 19.20 8.11 -3.40
N ARG A 160 18.32 8.81 -2.68
CA ARG A 160 18.61 9.33 -1.33
C ARG A 160 17.55 8.88 -0.34
N TRP A 161 17.90 7.93 0.53
CA TRP A 161 17.04 7.48 1.62
C TRP A 161 16.62 8.60 2.58
N SER A 162 17.46 9.64 2.75
CA SER A 162 17.07 10.82 3.54
C SER A 162 15.78 11.46 3.03
N LYS A 163 15.59 11.55 1.70
CA LYS A 163 14.37 12.11 1.11
C LYS A 163 13.13 11.27 1.41
N VAL A 164 13.28 9.95 1.44
CA VAL A 164 12.19 9.03 1.81
C VAL A 164 11.83 9.23 3.28
N LEU A 165 12.81 9.28 4.18
CA LEU A 165 12.60 9.52 5.61
C LEU A 165 11.96 10.88 5.90
N ASP A 166 12.35 11.92 5.17
CA ASP A 166 11.80 13.27 5.31
C ASP A 166 10.37 13.38 4.76
N SER A 167 9.97 12.48 3.85
CA SER A 167 8.62 12.44 3.29
C SER A 167 7.59 11.70 4.15
N MET A 168 8.00 11.04 5.24
CA MET A 168 7.08 10.32 6.12
C MET A 168 6.18 11.30 6.88
N TYR A 169 4.88 11.00 6.94
CA TYR A 169 3.92 11.85 7.65
C TYR A 169 3.85 11.56 9.15
N THR A 170 4.00 10.30 9.55
CA THR A 170 3.90 9.93 10.96
C THR A 170 5.26 9.68 11.58
N GLU A 171 5.45 10.15 12.82
CA GLU A 171 6.67 9.87 13.60
C GLU A 171 6.91 8.37 13.78
N ARG A 172 5.82 7.60 13.88
CA ARG A 172 5.88 6.14 13.93
C ARG A 172 6.47 5.55 12.65
N ALA A 173 6.00 5.96 11.47
CA ALA A 173 6.54 5.49 10.20
C ALA A 173 8.00 5.92 10.02
N LYS A 174 8.33 7.18 10.35
CA LYS A 174 9.71 7.68 10.29
C LYS A 174 10.66 6.88 11.17
N SER A 175 10.28 6.62 12.42
CA SER A 175 11.06 5.81 13.35
C SER A 175 11.23 4.36 12.87
N LEU A 176 10.18 3.76 12.31
CA LEU A 176 10.25 2.42 11.75
C LEU A 176 11.15 2.36 10.52
N ALA A 177 11.05 3.35 9.64
CA ALA A 177 11.85 3.46 8.43
C ALA A 177 13.34 3.62 8.74
N GLN A 178 13.70 4.42 9.74
CA GLN A 178 15.09 4.53 10.23
C GLN A 178 15.64 3.17 10.70
N LYS A 179 14.85 2.42 11.49
CA LYS A 179 15.25 1.09 11.98
C LYS A 179 15.43 0.09 10.83
N LEU A 180 14.47 0.06 9.90
CA LEU A 180 14.54 -0.83 8.73
C LEU A 180 15.73 -0.47 7.84
N LEU A 181 15.95 0.83 7.58
CA LEU A 181 17.07 1.29 6.78
C LEU A 181 18.41 0.88 7.39
N HIS A 182 18.60 1.10 8.70
CA HIS A 182 19.82 0.69 9.39
C HIS A 182 20.07 -0.81 9.25
N ARG A 183 19.03 -1.63 9.45
CA ARG A 183 19.10 -3.07 9.27
C ARG A 183 19.47 -3.46 7.82
N ARG A 184 18.83 -2.86 6.82
CA ARG A 184 19.10 -3.15 5.40
C ARG A 184 20.53 -2.80 5.00
N MET A 185 21.08 -1.71 5.54
CA MET A 185 22.48 -1.34 5.29
C MET A 185 23.45 -2.33 5.92
N ALA A 186 23.21 -2.76 7.16
CA ALA A 186 24.02 -3.80 7.80
C ALA A 186 24.01 -5.12 7.00
N GLU A 187 22.85 -5.54 6.50
CA GLU A 187 22.74 -6.74 5.64
C GLU A 187 23.53 -6.59 4.33
N VAL A 188 23.64 -5.38 3.75
CA VAL A 188 24.48 -5.13 2.56
C VAL A 188 25.96 -5.22 2.91
N ASP A 189 26.37 -4.62 4.04
CA ASP A 189 27.76 -4.62 4.48
C ASP A 189 28.24 -6.05 4.82
N GLU A 190 27.38 -6.88 5.43
CA GLU A 190 27.66 -8.30 5.70
C GLU A 190 27.90 -9.09 4.40
N VAL A 191 27.04 -8.93 3.38
CA VAL A 191 27.19 -9.60 2.08
C VAL A 191 28.47 -9.16 1.37
N ASN A 192 28.86 -7.89 1.48
CA ASN A 192 30.09 -7.38 0.86
C ASN A 192 31.36 -7.79 1.63
N ALA A 193 31.24 -8.24 2.87
CA ALA A 193 32.34 -8.68 3.71
C ALA A 193 32.66 -10.18 3.56
N GLU A 194 31.80 -10.97 2.88
CA GLU A 194 32.09 -12.35 2.54
C GLU A 194 33.11 -12.42 1.38
N PRO A 195 34.25 -13.12 1.56
CA PRO A 195 35.37 -13.15 0.61
C PRO A 195 35.12 -13.99 -0.66
#